data_AF-A0A850BG59-F1
#
_entry.id   AF-A0A850BG59-F1
#
_cell.length_a   1.000
_cell.length_b   1.000
_cell.length_c   1.000
_cell.angle_alpha   90.00
_cell.angle_beta   90.00
_cell.angle_gamma   90.00
#
_symmetry.space_group_name_H-M   'P 1'
#
loop_
_entity.id
_entity.type
_entity.pdbx_description
1 polymer ?
#
loop_
_entity_poly.entity_id
_entity_poly.type
_entity_poly.pdbx_seq_one_letter_code
_entity_poly.pdbx_strand_id
1 'polypeptide(L)'
;MKIRADQINSLATSNEDVFIVNVALFLTQHLPKLVATFDRQGLNARIKVDIAIAAGYGIKSEPDVAKWCYLSLVGGKDFHQAPDIHEFLREPLLSPSAKMDFLMRSLALTLEKHGRGDV
;
A
#
# COMPACT_ATOMS: atom_id res chain seq x y z
N MET A 1 -6.76 37.14 -10.15
CA MET A 1 -6.35 35.89 -10.83
C MET A 1 -7.28 34.77 -10.36
N LYS A 2 -8.27 34.37 -11.18
CA LYS A 2 -9.20 33.27 -10.85
C LYS A 2 -8.70 32.00 -11.53
N ILE A 3 -8.08 31.11 -10.77
CA ILE A 3 -7.78 29.75 -11.24
C ILE A 3 -9.13 29.03 -11.39
N ARG A 4 -9.43 28.49 -12.59
CA ARG A 4 -10.69 27.77 -12.85
C ARG A 4 -10.65 26.40 -12.18
N ALA A 5 -11.74 25.99 -11.55
CA ALA A 5 -11.87 24.71 -10.86
C ALA A 5 -11.45 23.50 -11.74
N ASP A 6 -11.68 23.58 -13.05
CA ASP A 6 -11.31 22.55 -14.02
C ASP A 6 -9.79 22.30 -14.11
N GLN A 7 -8.98 23.35 -13.90
CA GLN A 7 -7.51 23.21 -13.91
C GLN A 7 -7.01 22.53 -12.64
N ILE A 8 -7.65 22.79 -11.50
CA ILE A 8 -7.33 22.15 -10.21
C ILE A 8 -7.70 20.66 -10.28
N ASN A 9 -8.86 20.33 -10.85
CA ASN A 9 -9.29 18.95 -11.05
C ASN A 9 -8.34 18.18 -11.97
N SER A 10 -7.93 18.78 -13.09
CA SER A 10 -6.99 18.15 -14.03
C SER A 10 -5.62 17.87 -13.41
N LEU A 11 -5.14 18.79 -12.56
CA LEU A 11 -3.90 18.63 -11.79
C LEU A 11 -4.03 17.51 -10.74
N ALA A 12 -5.14 17.45 -10.02
CA ALA A 12 -5.39 16.43 -9.01
C ALA A 12 -5.41 15.01 -9.62
N THR A 13 -6.09 14.83 -10.75
CA THR A 13 -6.11 13.55 -11.47
C THR A 13 -4.73 13.16 -11.98
N SER A 14 -3.97 14.12 -12.52
CA SER A 14 -2.61 13.86 -13.02
C SER A 14 -1.66 13.41 -11.89
N ASN A 15 -1.79 13.99 -10.70
CA ASN A 15 -0.99 13.60 -9.54
C ASN A 15 -1.39 12.22 -8.99
N GLU A 16 -2.68 11.89 -8.98
CA GLU A 16 -3.16 10.56 -8.59
C GLU A 16 -2.64 9.48 -9.54
N ASP A 17 -2.65 9.75 -10.85
CA ASP A 17 -2.16 8.81 -11.86
C ASP A 17 -0.64 8.56 -11.72
N VAL A 18 0.15 9.61 -11.50
CA VAL A 18 1.60 9.48 -11.24
C VAL A 18 1.85 8.67 -9.98
N PHE A 19 1.11 8.95 -8.91
CA PHE A 19 1.22 8.24 -7.65
C PHE A 19 0.95 6.73 -7.80
N ILE A 20 -0.12 6.36 -8.50
CA ILE A 20 -0.45 4.95 -8.77
C ILE A 20 0.63 4.28 -9.62
N VAL A 21 1.16 4.97 -10.62
CA VAL A 21 2.27 4.45 -11.44
C VAL A 21 3.50 4.17 -10.58
N ASN A 22 3.88 5.08 -9.68
CA ASN A 22 5.03 4.88 -8.79
C ASN A 22 4.82 3.68 -7.85
N VAL A 23 3.62 3.55 -7.27
CA VAL A 23 3.27 2.39 -6.43
C VAL A 23 3.32 1.09 -7.25
N ALA A 24 2.77 1.08 -8.47
CA ALA A 24 2.80 -0.10 -9.33
C ALA A 24 4.24 -0.50 -9.71
N LEU A 25 5.12 0.47 -9.97
CA LEU A 25 6.54 0.23 -10.22
C LEU A 25 7.24 -0.39 -9.01
N PHE A 26 7.03 0.17 -7.83
CA PHE A 26 7.54 -0.39 -6.57
C PHE A 26 7.08 -1.86 -6.39
N LEU A 27 5.79 -2.13 -6.57
CA LEU A 27 5.25 -3.49 -6.46
C LEU A 27 5.85 -4.44 -7.50
N THR A 28 6.04 -3.97 -8.73
CA THR A 28 6.64 -4.79 -9.81
C THR A 28 8.09 -5.17 -9.47
N GLN A 29 8.86 -4.25 -8.88
CA GLN A 29 10.25 -4.51 -8.47
C GLN A 29 10.33 -5.50 -7.31
N HIS A 30 9.43 -5.41 -6.33
CA HIS A 30 9.50 -6.19 -5.10
C HIS A 30 8.69 -7.50 -5.13
N LEU A 31 7.63 -7.58 -5.93
CA LEU A 31 6.71 -8.72 -6.03
C LEU A 31 6.43 -9.12 -7.50
N PRO A 32 7.46 -9.30 -8.35
CA PRO A 32 7.27 -9.46 -9.79
C PRO A 32 6.35 -10.63 -10.17
N LYS A 33 6.50 -11.77 -9.48
CA LYS A 33 5.66 -12.97 -9.74
C LYS A 33 4.20 -12.76 -9.41
N LEU A 34 3.91 -12.06 -8.31
CA LEU A 34 2.54 -11.81 -7.88
C LEU A 34 1.89 -10.73 -8.74
N VAL A 35 2.62 -9.66 -9.04
CA VAL A 35 2.15 -8.59 -9.92
C VAL A 35 1.86 -9.10 -11.33
N ALA A 36 2.64 -10.05 -11.85
CA ALA A 36 2.41 -10.66 -13.16
C ALA A 36 1.06 -11.40 -13.29
N THR A 37 0.37 -11.69 -12.18
CA THR A 37 -0.98 -12.28 -12.20
C THR A 37 -2.08 -11.26 -12.49
N PHE A 38 -1.76 -9.96 -12.44
CA PHE A 38 -2.68 -8.88 -12.75
C PHE A 38 -2.40 -8.35 -14.15
N ASP A 39 -3.45 -7.97 -14.86
CA ASP A 39 -3.30 -7.01 -15.94
C ASP A 39 -3.09 -5.59 -15.36
N ARG A 40 -2.65 -4.66 -16.21
CA ARG A 40 -2.36 -3.28 -15.77
C ARG A 40 -3.59 -2.60 -15.15
N GLN A 41 -4.77 -2.82 -15.73
CA GLN A 41 -6.01 -2.21 -15.24
C GLN A 41 -6.43 -2.79 -13.88
N GLY A 42 -6.36 -4.10 -13.71
CA GLY A 42 -6.65 -4.78 -12.45
C GLY A 42 -5.67 -4.40 -11.35
N LEU A 43 -4.38 -4.28 -11.65
CA LEU A 43 -3.38 -3.80 -10.68
C LEU A 43 -3.69 -2.37 -10.23
N ASN A 44 -3.96 -1.46 -11.17
CA ASN A 44 -4.31 -0.08 -10.84
C ASN A 44 -5.59 0.00 -9.99
N ALA A 45 -6.62 -0.78 -10.35
CA ALA A 45 -7.87 -0.82 -9.58
C ALA A 45 -7.63 -1.34 -8.16
N ARG A 46 -6.79 -2.38 -8.01
CA ARG A 46 -6.41 -2.91 -6.70
C ARG A 46 -5.67 -1.86 -5.87
N ILE A 47 -4.68 -1.17 -6.45
CA ILE A 47 -3.95 -0.09 -5.77
C ILE A 47 -4.91 1.02 -5.30
N LYS A 48 -5.88 1.43 -6.13
CA LYS A 48 -6.88 2.44 -5.74
C LYS A 48 -7.71 2.02 -4.52
N VAL A 49 -8.12 0.75 -4.47
CA VAL A 49 -8.84 0.21 -3.29
C VAL A 49 -7.95 0.26 -2.06
N ASP A 50 -6.70 -0.19 -2.18
CA ASP A 50 -5.75 -0.19 -1.07
C ASP A 50 -5.42 1.22 -0.57
N ILE A 51 -5.30 2.22 -1.47
CA ILE A 51 -5.14 3.63 -1.11
C ILE A 51 -6.31 4.13 -0.26
N ALA A 52 -7.54 3.82 -0.67
CA ALA A 52 -8.73 4.25 0.07
C ALA A 52 -8.79 3.64 1.47
N ILE A 53 -8.43 2.36 1.60
CA ILE A 53 -8.37 1.68 2.90
C ILE A 53 -7.24 2.27 3.77
N ALA A 54 -6.04 2.43 3.21
CA ALA A 54 -4.88 2.98 3.91
C ALA A 54 -5.18 4.40 4.46
N ALA A 55 -5.87 5.23 3.67
CA ALA A 55 -6.30 6.56 4.08
C ALA A 55 -7.22 6.54 5.31
N GLY A 56 -8.04 5.48 5.47
CA GLY A 56 -8.88 5.26 6.65
C GLY A 56 -8.08 5.03 7.95
N TYR A 57 -6.83 4.60 7.86
CA TYR A 57 -5.89 4.48 8.97
C TYR A 57 -4.91 5.67 9.09
N GLY A 58 -5.12 6.73 8.30
CA GLY A 58 -4.26 7.91 8.28
C GLY A 58 -2.96 7.73 7.47
N ILE A 59 -2.84 6.66 6.69
CA ILE A 59 -1.67 6.38 5.85
C ILE A 59 -1.87 7.06 4.50
N LYS A 60 -1.09 8.10 4.23
CA LYS A 60 -1.28 8.97 3.05
C LYS A 60 0.00 9.29 2.28
N SER A 61 1.17 9.03 2.85
CA SER A 61 2.44 9.28 2.17
C SER A 61 2.67 8.22 1.08
N GLU A 62 3.30 8.59 -0.03
CA GLU A 62 3.61 7.65 -1.12
C GLU A 62 4.43 6.44 -0.64
N PRO A 63 5.51 6.61 0.15
CA PRO A 63 6.28 5.46 0.62
C PRO A 63 5.47 4.52 1.52
N ASP A 64 4.60 5.06 2.37
CA ASP A 64 3.83 4.24 3.31
C ASP A 64 2.63 3.56 2.64
N VAL A 65 2.02 4.20 1.65
CA VAL A 65 1.00 3.56 0.80
C VAL A 65 1.63 2.45 -0.04
N ALA A 66 2.83 2.64 -0.58
CA ALA A 66 3.53 1.58 -1.31
C ALA A 66 3.79 0.35 -0.42
N LYS A 67 4.24 0.56 0.83
CA LYS A 67 4.36 -0.50 1.85
C LYS A 67 3.02 -1.15 2.16
N TRP A 68 1.95 -0.36 2.31
CA TRP A 68 0.61 -0.88 2.54
C TRP A 68 0.15 -1.81 1.40
N CYS A 69 0.27 -1.37 0.15
CA CYS A 69 -0.11 -2.18 -1.01
C CYS A 69 0.72 -3.46 -1.08
N TYR A 70 2.02 -3.40 -0.72
CA TYR A 70 2.86 -4.58 -0.62
C TYR A 70 2.32 -5.57 0.43
N LEU A 71 2.03 -5.09 1.65
CA LEU A 71 1.47 -5.90 2.74
C LEU A 71 0.11 -6.50 2.34
N SER A 72 -0.76 -5.72 1.69
CA SER A 72 -2.08 -6.16 1.22
C SER A 72 -2.00 -7.24 0.13
N LEU A 73 -0.99 -7.18 -0.74
CA LEU A 73 -0.77 -8.20 -1.75
C LEU A 73 -0.21 -9.49 -1.14
N VAL A 74 0.72 -9.41 -0.18
CA VAL A 74 1.35 -10.58 0.44
C VAL A 74 0.43 -11.23 1.49
N GLY A 75 -0.17 -10.45 2.37
CA GLY A 75 -1.03 -10.90 3.46
C GLY A 75 -2.50 -11.10 3.07
N GLY A 76 -2.87 -10.75 1.85
CA GLY A 76 -4.25 -10.79 1.36
C GLY A 76 -5.01 -9.47 1.59
N LYS A 77 -6.04 -9.24 0.78
CA LYS A 77 -6.78 -7.97 0.72
C LYS A 77 -7.43 -7.55 2.06
N ASP A 78 -7.71 -8.50 2.94
CA ASP A 78 -8.38 -8.30 4.22
C ASP A 78 -7.41 -8.38 5.41
N PHE A 79 -6.08 -8.37 5.19
CA PHE A 79 -5.09 -8.50 6.28
C PHE A 79 -5.30 -7.48 7.40
N HIS A 80 -5.74 -6.27 7.04
CA HIS A 80 -5.99 -5.17 7.97
C HIS A 80 -7.23 -5.38 8.86
N GLN A 81 -8.01 -6.42 8.61
CA GLN A 81 -9.20 -6.78 9.40
C GLN A 81 -8.87 -7.78 10.50
N ALA A 82 -7.68 -8.38 10.48
CA ALA A 82 -7.22 -9.20 11.61
C ALA A 82 -7.24 -8.35 12.88
N PRO A 83 -7.85 -8.81 14.00
CA PRO A 83 -8.12 -7.97 15.17
C PRO A 83 -6.88 -7.26 15.72
N ASP A 84 -5.76 -7.97 15.81
CA ASP A 84 -4.46 -7.49 16.28
C ASP A 84 -3.88 -6.41 15.34
N ILE A 85 -3.95 -6.61 14.03
CA ILE A 85 -3.51 -5.62 13.04
C ILE A 85 -4.43 -4.40 13.07
N HIS A 86 -5.73 -4.62 13.14
CA HIS A 86 -6.73 -3.57 13.13
C HIS A 86 -6.58 -2.63 14.33
N GLU A 87 -6.39 -3.19 15.53
CA GLU A 87 -6.13 -2.45 16.75
C GLU A 87 -4.79 -1.71 16.67
N PHE A 88 -3.72 -2.38 16.24
CA PHE A 88 -2.40 -1.77 16.07
C PHE A 88 -2.43 -0.56 15.10
N LEU A 89 -3.14 -0.69 13.98
CA LEU A 89 -3.27 0.39 13.00
C LEU A 89 -4.00 1.62 13.56
N ARG A 90 -4.85 1.44 14.58
CA ARG A 90 -5.58 2.52 15.26
C ARG A 90 -4.84 3.15 16.43
N GLU A 91 -3.72 2.59 16.86
CA GLU A 91 -2.93 3.10 18.00
C GLU A 91 -2.51 4.57 17.79
N PRO A 92 -3.01 5.55 18.58
CA PRO A 92 -2.71 6.96 18.36
C PRO A 92 -1.26 7.36 18.68
N LEU A 93 -0.54 6.59 19.51
CA LEU A 93 0.82 6.92 19.94
C LEU A 93 1.89 6.68 18.87
N LEU A 94 1.56 5.95 17.79
CA LEU A 94 2.46 5.66 16.69
C LEU A 94 2.07 6.39 15.42
N SER A 95 3.05 7.01 14.77
CA SER A 95 2.85 7.61 13.45
C SER A 95 2.52 6.54 12.40
N PRO A 96 1.78 6.89 11.32
CA PRO A 96 1.50 5.98 10.22
C PRO A 96 2.77 5.31 9.64
N SER A 97 3.85 6.09 9.47
CA SER A 97 5.11 5.57 8.95
C SER A 97 5.76 4.54 9.89
N ALA A 98 5.76 4.81 11.21
CA ALA A 98 6.29 3.88 12.20
C ALA A 98 5.51 2.55 12.21
N LYS A 99 4.18 2.62 12.04
CA LYS A 99 3.33 1.43 11.90
C LYS A 99 3.69 0.62 10.65
N MET A 100 3.87 1.27 9.51
CA MET A 100 4.26 0.58 8.27
C MET A 100 5.63 -0.07 8.38
N ASP A 101 6.61 0.63 8.96
CA ASP A 101 7.96 0.07 9.16
C ASP A 101 7.93 -1.14 10.10
N PHE A 102 7.10 -1.09 11.15
CA PHE A 102 6.90 -2.23 12.03
C PHE A 102 6.30 -3.44 11.29
N LEU A 103 5.21 -3.25 10.55
CA LEU A 103 4.56 -4.34 9.81
C LEU A 103 5.47 -4.94 8.74
N MET A 104 6.22 -4.11 8.01
CA MET A 104 7.19 -4.58 7.01
C MET A 104 8.29 -5.45 7.65
N ARG A 105 8.84 -5.04 8.80
CA ARG A 105 9.81 -5.85 9.54
C ARG A 105 9.21 -7.16 10.06
N SER A 106 8.01 -7.11 10.61
CA SER A 106 7.31 -8.30 11.12
C SER A 106 7.03 -9.32 10.01
N LEU A 107 6.66 -8.85 8.81
CA LEU A 107 6.50 -9.71 7.64
C LEU A 107 7.83 -10.33 7.21
N ALA A 108 8.90 -9.53 7.12
CA ALA A 108 10.23 -10.04 6.75
C ALA A 108 10.70 -11.15 7.71
N LEU A 109 10.56 -10.95 9.02
CA LEU A 109 10.90 -11.96 10.03
C LEU A 109 10.04 -13.22 9.90
N THR A 110 8.76 -13.07 9.56
CA THR A 110 7.87 -14.21 9.32
C THR A 110 8.29 -15.00 8.09
N LEU A 111 8.62 -14.33 6.98
CA LEU A 111 9.09 -14.97 5.76
C LEU A 111 10.43 -15.68 5.97
N GLU A 112 11.37 -15.10 6.73
CA GLU A 112 12.64 -15.75 7.06
C GLU A 112 12.44 -17.04 7.87
N LYS A 113 11.51 -17.04 8.84
CA LYS A 113 11.20 -18.23 9.63
C LYS A 113 10.62 -19.36 8.80
N HIS A 114 9.74 -19.05 7.84
CA HIS A 114 9.12 -20.05 6.97
C HIS A 114 10.05 -20.47 5.82
N GLY A 115 10.92 -19.58 5.34
CA GLY A 115 11.94 -19.90 4.32
C GLY A 115 13.10 -20.76 4.82
N ARG A 116 13.28 -20.92 6.13
CA ARG A 116 14.24 -21.88 6.74
C ARG A 116 13.67 -23.29 6.95
N GLY A 117 12.42 -23.54 6.56
CA GLY A 117 11.75 -24.84 6.71
C GLY A 117 11.91 -25.80 5.51
N ASP A 118 12.42 -25.33 4.37
CA ASP A 118 12.54 -26.11 3.13
C ASP A 118 14.00 -26.17 2.62
N VAL A 119 14.91 -26.68 3.47
CA VAL A 119 16.22 -27.22 3.03
C VAL A 119 16.50 -28.54 3.72
#